data_AF-A0A969S4S2-F1
#
_entry.id   AF-A0A969S4S2-F1
#
_cell.length_a   1.000
_cell.length_b   1.000
_cell.length_c   1.000
_cell.angle_alpha   90.00
_cell.angle_beta   90.00
_cell.angle_gamma   90.00
#
_symmetry.space_group_name_H-M   'P 1'
#
loop_
_entity.id
_entity.type
_entity.pdbx_description
1 polymer ?
#
loop_
_entity_poly.entity_id
_entity_poly.type
_entity_poly.pdbx_seq_one_letter_code
_entity_poly.pdbx_strand_id
1 'polypeptide(L)'
;MINPLSKSQATTLSQAKNSHNSFQFLVKCLNIIGPIAGISLAVGSMILSILAIAARSPQQLPITAIAKVGSKQIQLEVAQTPKHLALGLKYRKELPENRGMLFEIGKTQKVQFWMKDVQIPLDIIFLQNGVVKTVVKSAPPCSKEPCPFYHSAEPVNRVLEIPAGSAVKLGIKSGTTVIITKNHKVYNPMEKQEHLRLVLYCGTHTARFVVARNCLKIGFTHTLVQHGGNKQTIK
;
A
#
# COMPACT_ATOMS: atom_id res chain seq x y z
N MET A 1 68.87 -30.25 57.70
CA MET A 1 68.82 -28.82 57.34
C MET A 1 67.87 -28.67 56.17
N ILE A 2 66.71 -28.07 56.39
CA ILE A 2 65.62 -28.00 55.41
C ILE A 2 65.75 -26.66 54.70
N ASN A 3 65.97 -26.69 53.39
CA ASN A 3 66.20 -25.50 52.57
C ASN A 3 64.84 -24.87 52.18
N PRO A 4 64.60 -23.55 52.37
CA PRO A 4 63.32 -22.95 52.04
C PRO A 4 63.20 -22.72 50.53
N LEU A 5 62.26 -23.41 49.90
CA LEU A 5 61.84 -23.20 48.52
C LEU A 5 61.39 -21.75 48.31
N SER A 6 62.05 -21.07 47.37
CA SER A 6 61.87 -19.64 47.13
C SER A 6 60.52 -19.35 46.46
N LYS A 7 59.79 -18.37 47.01
CA LYS A 7 58.50 -17.87 46.51
C LYS A 7 58.52 -17.31 45.09
N SER A 8 59.67 -17.29 44.41
CA SER A 8 59.86 -16.67 43.09
C SER A 8 59.36 -17.53 41.92
N GLN A 9 59.38 -18.87 42.05
CA GLN A 9 58.97 -19.77 40.95
C GLN A 9 57.45 -20.01 40.86
N ALA A 10 56.68 -19.66 41.90
CA ALA A 10 55.22 -19.79 41.90
C ALA A 10 54.53 -18.67 41.09
N THR A 11 55.16 -17.51 41.00
CA THR A 11 54.58 -16.31 40.35
C THR A 11 54.65 -16.40 38.82
N THR A 12 55.70 -16.99 38.26
CA THR A 12 55.91 -17.11 36.81
C THR A 12 55.01 -18.17 36.15
N LEU A 13 54.74 -19.29 36.83
CA LEU A 13 53.81 -20.33 36.34
C LEU A 13 52.35 -19.88 36.36
N SER A 14 51.96 -19.06 37.34
CA SER A 14 50.62 -18.47 37.43
C SER A 14 50.35 -17.45 36.30
N GLN A 15 51.36 -16.63 35.95
CA GLN A 15 51.25 -15.64 34.88
C GLN A 15 51.11 -16.28 33.49
N ALA A 16 51.81 -17.38 33.20
CA ALA A 16 51.70 -18.08 31.91
C ALA A 16 50.35 -18.80 31.72
N LYS A 17 49.80 -19.41 32.78
CA LYS A 17 48.52 -20.12 32.74
C LYS A 17 47.33 -19.17 32.56
N ASN A 18 47.43 -17.95 33.09
CA ASN A 18 46.40 -16.92 32.94
C ASN A 18 46.34 -16.36 31.50
N SER A 19 47.50 -16.21 30.83
CA SER A 19 47.58 -15.76 29.43
C SER A 19 46.95 -16.76 28.44
N HIS A 20 47.22 -18.06 28.62
CA HIS A 20 46.65 -19.11 27.76
C HIS A 20 45.13 -19.26 27.94
N ASN A 21 44.62 -19.09 29.16
CA ASN A 21 43.18 -19.13 29.43
C ASN A 21 42.44 -17.91 28.84
N SER A 22 43.06 -16.72 28.87
CA SER A 22 42.50 -15.51 28.25
C SER A 22 42.41 -15.62 26.73
N PHE A 23 43.45 -16.15 26.08
CA PHE A 23 43.47 -16.36 24.63
C PHE A 23 42.41 -17.40 24.18
N GLN A 24 42.31 -18.51 24.91
CA GLN A 24 41.30 -19.55 24.63
C GLN A 24 39.86 -19.06 24.85
N PHE A 25 39.64 -18.19 25.85
CA PHE A 25 38.35 -17.54 26.08
C PHE A 25 38.01 -16.61 24.90
N LEU A 26 38.98 -15.83 24.42
CA LEU A 26 38.79 -14.89 23.32
C LEU A 26 38.47 -15.60 21.99
N VAL A 27 39.15 -16.72 21.69
CA VAL A 27 38.84 -17.55 20.51
C VAL A 27 37.46 -18.20 20.61
N LYS A 28 37.05 -18.67 21.80
CA LYS A 28 35.70 -19.23 22.02
C LYS A 28 34.60 -18.18 21.85
N CYS A 29 34.82 -16.95 22.32
CA CYS A 29 33.90 -15.84 22.11
C CYS A 29 33.77 -15.49 20.62
N LEU A 30 34.87 -15.42 19.87
CA LEU A 30 34.85 -15.17 18.43
C LEU A 30 34.08 -16.25 17.65
N ASN A 31 34.20 -17.52 18.04
CA ASN A 31 33.53 -18.64 17.37
C ASN A 31 32.01 -18.69 17.57
N ILE A 32 31.49 -18.06 18.62
CA ILE A 32 30.05 -17.99 18.92
C ILE A 32 29.44 -16.65 18.48
N ILE A 33 30.14 -15.54 18.73
CA ILE A 33 29.66 -14.19 18.39
C ILE A 33 29.70 -13.97 16.87
N GLY A 34 30.69 -14.52 16.17
CA GLY A 34 30.82 -14.41 14.71
C GLY A 34 29.59 -14.91 13.94
N PRO A 35 29.14 -16.16 14.13
CA PRO A 35 27.94 -16.68 13.47
C PRO A 35 26.66 -15.90 13.80
N ILE A 36 26.47 -15.51 15.07
CA ILE A 36 25.27 -14.77 15.50
C ILE A 36 25.22 -13.37 14.87
N ALA A 37 26.37 -12.67 14.84
CA ALA A 37 26.48 -11.37 14.19
C ALA A 37 26.28 -11.47 12.66
N GLY A 38 26.85 -12.50 12.03
CA GLY A 38 26.66 -12.78 10.61
C GLY A 38 25.21 -13.08 10.24
N ILE A 39 24.52 -13.92 11.02
CA ILE A 39 23.10 -14.24 10.81
C ILE A 39 22.24 -12.98 11.00
N SER A 40 22.51 -12.18 12.02
CA SER A 40 21.74 -10.95 12.30
C SER A 40 21.86 -9.93 11.17
N LEU A 41 23.06 -9.76 10.61
CA LEU A 41 23.29 -8.90 9.44
C LEU A 41 22.59 -9.44 8.19
N ALA A 42 22.65 -10.74 7.94
CA ALA A 42 21.99 -11.37 6.79
C ALA A 42 20.47 -11.27 6.86
N VAL A 43 19.88 -11.57 8.03
CA VAL A 43 18.44 -11.46 8.27
C VAL A 43 18.00 -10.00 8.20
N GLY A 44 18.77 -9.06 8.77
CA GLY A 44 18.48 -7.63 8.68
C GLY A 44 18.50 -7.11 7.23
N SER A 45 19.51 -7.50 6.44
CA SER A 45 19.60 -7.15 5.02
C SER A 45 18.46 -7.74 4.19
N MET A 46 18.09 -9.00 4.45
CA MET A 46 16.97 -9.67 3.79
C MET A 46 15.64 -8.99 4.11
N ILE A 47 15.37 -8.68 5.39
CA ILE A 47 14.16 -7.96 5.82
C ILE A 47 14.10 -6.58 5.18
N LEU A 48 15.21 -5.83 5.17
CA LEU A 48 15.27 -4.49 4.55
C LEU A 48 14.98 -4.54 3.04
N SER A 49 15.50 -5.55 2.34
CA SER A 49 15.26 -5.77 0.91
C SER A 49 13.80 -6.09 0.63
N ILE A 50 13.18 -6.95 1.45
CA ILE A 50 11.75 -7.29 1.34
C ILE A 50 10.87 -6.04 1.55
N LEU A 51 11.18 -5.21 2.55
CA LEU A 51 10.44 -3.97 2.81
C LEU A 51 10.55 -2.96 1.65
N ALA A 52 11.73 -2.85 1.03
CA ALA A 52 11.94 -1.97 -0.12
C ALA A 52 11.12 -2.38 -1.35
N ILE A 53 10.97 -3.69 -1.60
CA ILE A 53 10.15 -4.21 -2.70
C ILE A 53 8.66 -3.96 -2.41
N ALA A 54 8.20 -4.19 -1.18
CA ALA A 54 6.82 -3.93 -0.79
C ALA A 54 6.43 -2.45 -1.00
N ALA A 55 7.36 -1.52 -0.75
CA ALA A 55 7.15 -0.09 -0.98
C ALA A 55 7.01 0.32 -2.46
N ARG A 56 7.45 -0.51 -3.42
CA ARG A 56 7.40 -0.26 -4.87
C ARG A 56 6.34 -1.09 -5.60
N SER A 57 5.27 -1.45 -4.90
CA SER A 57 4.16 -2.18 -5.51
C SER A 57 3.17 -1.22 -6.19
N PRO A 58 2.74 -1.48 -7.44
CA PRO A 58 1.73 -0.66 -8.10
C PRO A 58 0.39 -0.78 -7.36
N GLN A 59 -0.36 0.32 -7.22
CA GLN A 59 -1.77 0.20 -6.79
C GLN A 59 -2.61 -0.43 -7.89
N GLN A 60 -3.63 -1.17 -7.46
CA GLN A 60 -4.70 -1.73 -8.28
C GLN A 60 -6.01 -1.28 -7.65
N LEU A 61 -6.77 -0.43 -8.33
CA LEU A 61 -8.09 0.00 -7.87
C LEU A 61 -9.17 -0.66 -8.74
N PRO A 62 -10.38 -0.87 -8.22
CA PRO A 62 -11.49 -1.35 -9.03
C PRO A 62 -11.88 -0.30 -10.08
N ILE A 63 -12.45 -0.78 -11.19
CA ILE A 63 -13.07 0.10 -12.20
C ILE A 63 -14.44 0.52 -11.71
N THR A 64 -14.56 1.81 -11.41
CA THR A 64 -15.76 2.40 -10.81
C THR A 64 -16.29 3.59 -11.58
N ALA A 65 -15.62 4.00 -12.66
CA ALA A 65 -16.10 5.07 -13.53
C ALA A 65 -15.85 4.78 -15.02
N ILE A 66 -16.64 5.41 -15.87
CA ILE A 66 -16.49 5.42 -17.33
C ILE A 66 -16.39 6.88 -17.78
N ALA A 67 -15.33 7.22 -18.52
CA ALA A 67 -15.30 8.45 -19.31
C ALA A 67 -15.85 8.18 -20.70
N LYS A 68 -16.73 9.05 -21.17
CA LYS A 68 -17.26 9.04 -22.54
C LYS A 68 -16.85 10.31 -23.27
N VAL A 69 -16.36 10.13 -24.51
CA VAL A 69 -16.05 11.20 -25.45
C VAL A 69 -16.67 10.80 -26.80
N GLY A 70 -17.79 11.44 -27.14
CA GLY A 70 -18.66 10.95 -28.22
C GLY A 70 -19.15 9.53 -27.94
N SER A 71 -18.96 8.61 -28.90
CA SER A 71 -19.29 7.19 -28.76
C SER A 71 -18.21 6.35 -28.08
N LYS A 72 -17.01 6.90 -27.87
CA LYS A 72 -15.86 6.17 -27.32
C LYS A 72 -15.90 6.19 -25.79
N GLN A 73 -15.45 5.09 -25.18
CA GLN A 73 -15.48 4.92 -23.73
C GLN A 73 -14.13 4.47 -23.18
N ILE A 74 -13.79 4.95 -21.99
CA ILE A 74 -12.59 4.57 -21.23
C ILE A 74 -13.03 4.11 -19.85
N GLN A 75 -12.55 2.94 -19.44
CA GLN A 75 -12.77 2.39 -18.11
C GLN A 75 -11.77 2.96 -17.11
N LEU A 76 -12.27 3.52 -16.00
CA LEU A 76 -11.46 4.31 -15.09
C LEU A 76 -11.40 3.72 -13.69
N GLU A 77 -10.17 3.64 -13.21
CA GLU A 77 -9.86 3.54 -11.78
C GLU A 77 -9.99 4.92 -11.15
N VAL A 78 -10.55 5.02 -9.95
CA VAL A 78 -10.83 6.33 -9.32
C VAL A 78 -9.95 6.53 -8.08
N ALA A 79 -8.98 7.43 -8.20
CA ALA A 79 -8.13 7.87 -7.10
C ALA A 79 -8.77 9.05 -6.36
N GLN A 80 -9.14 8.83 -5.10
CA GLN A 80 -9.85 9.81 -4.25
C GLN A 80 -9.15 10.11 -2.93
N THR A 81 -8.38 9.17 -2.39
CA THR A 81 -7.66 9.36 -1.13
C THR A 81 -6.30 10.01 -1.40
N PRO A 82 -5.71 10.74 -0.45
CA PRO A 82 -4.35 11.28 -0.60
C PRO A 82 -3.33 10.21 -0.99
N LYS A 83 -3.47 9.00 -0.44
CA LYS A 83 -2.63 7.83 -0.80
C LYS A 83 -2.79 7.43 -2.27
N HIS A 84 -4.02 7.30 -2.76
CA HIS A 84 -4.27 6.92 -4.16
C HIS A 84 -3.82 8.02 -5.13
N LEU A 85 -4.04 9.28 -4.79
CA LEU A 85 -3.60 10.43 -5.59
C LEU A 85 -2.08 10.50 -5.69
N ALA A 86 -1.36 10.34 -4.57
CA ALA A 86 0.10 10.40 -4.53
C ALA A 86 0.77 9.20 -5.24
N LEU A 87 0.11 8.05 -5.24
CA LEU A 87 0.62 6.83 -5.88
C LEU A 87 0.32 6.80 -7.38
N GLY A 88 -0.86 7.26 -7.82
CA GLY A 88 -1.24 7.32 -9.23
C GLY A 88 -0.95 6.02 -10.00
N LEU A 89 -0.35 6.13 -11.17
CA LEU A 89 0.05 4.99 -12.00
C LEU A 89 1.50 4.52 -11.76
N LYS A 90 2.13 4.89 -10.64
CA LYS A 90 3.51 4.48 -10.31
C LYS A 90 3.69 2.97 -10.35
N TYR A 91 4.89 2.56 -10.76
CA TYR A 91 5.34 1.17 -10.82
C TYR A 91 4.56 0.24 -11.77
N ARG A 92 3.55 0.73 -12.50
CA ARG A 92 2.86 -0.05 -13.52
C ARG A 92 3.74 -0.22 -14.76
N LYS A 93 3.81 -1.45 -15.26
CA LYS A 93 4.52 -1.79 -16.50
C LYS A 93 3.69 -1.54 -17.75
N GLU A 94 2.37 -1.54 -17.60
CA GLU A 94 1.41 -1.40 -18.70
C GLU A 94 0.10 -0.74 -18.24
N LEU A 95 -0.62 -0.15 -19.20
CA LEU A 95 -1.99 0.34 -19.05
C LEU A 95 -2.72 0.07 -20.37
N PRO A 96 -3.80 -0.74 -20.38
CA PRO A 96 -4.53 -1.03 -21.60
C PRO A 96 -5.11 0.22 -22.27
N GLU A 97 -5.23 0.22 -23.60
CA GLU A 97 -5.67 1.40 -24.37
C GLU A 97 -7.06 1.94 -23.98
N ASN A 98 -7.95 1.08 -23.51
CA ASN A 98 -9.30 1.43 -23.07
C ASN A 98 -9.41 1.68 -21.56
N ARG A 99 -8.27 1.89 -20.88
CA ARG A 99 -8.18 2.09 -19.43
C ARG A 99 -7.56 3.44 -19.10
N GLY A 100 -7.86 3.93 -17.92
CA GLY A 100 -7.27 5.16 -17.38
C GLY A 100 -7.45 5.27 -15.88
N MET A 101 -6.87 6.33 -15.31
CA MET A 101 -7.08 6.70 -13.92
C MET A 101 -7.68 8.11 -13.84
N LEU A 102 -8.76 8.22 -13.08
CA LEU A 102 -9.40 9.48 -12.73
C LEU A 102 -8.96 9.90 -11.33
N PHE A 103 -8.33 11.06 -11.24
CA PHE A 103 -7.97 11.71 -10.00
C PHE A 103 -9.08 12.70 -9.62
N GLU A 104 -9.72 12.48 -8.48
CA GLU A 104 -10.68 13.41 -7.90
C GLU A 104 -9.96 14.35 -6.94
N ILE A 105 -9.74 15.60 -7.39
CA ILE A 105 -9.01 16.60 -6.62
C ILE A 105 -9.91 17.24 -5.54
N GLY A 106 -11.23 17.14 -5.70
CA GLY A 106 -12.21 17.75 -4.81
C GLY A 106 -12.47 19.19 -5.21
N LYS A 107 -11.95 20.15 -4.42
CA LYS A 107 -12.15 21.58 -4.70
C LYS A 107 -11.43 21.98 -6.00
N THR A 108 -12.09 22.79 -6.81
CA THR A 108 -11.55 23.35 -8.04
C THR A 108 -10.34 24.25 -7.73
N GLN A 109 -9.15 23.87 -8.18
CA GLN A 109 -7.90 24.59 -7.90
C GLN A 109 -6.86 24.34 -9.00
N LYS A 110 -5.81 25.18 -9.07
CA LYS A 110 -4.66 24.87 -9.92
C LYS A 110 -3.90 23.70 -9.30
N VAL A 111 -3.52 22.73 -10.12
CA VAL A 111 -2.80 21.52 -9.71
C VAL A 111 -1.59 21.29 -10.60
N GLN A 112 -0.68 20.46 -10.11
CA GLN A 112 0.44 19.95 -10.88
C GLN A 112 0.59 18.45 -10.68
N PHE A 113 0.97 17.76 -11.75
CA PHE A 113 1.24 16.32 -11.77
C PHE A 113 2.68 16.08 -12.21
N TRP A 114 3.20 14.89 -11.97
CA TRP A 114 4.56 14.50 -12.32
C TRP A 114 4.59 13.02 -12.71
N MET A 115 5.65 12.62 -13.40
CA MET A 115 5.80 11.24 -13.90
C MET A 115 6.78 10.41 -13.05
N LYS A 116 7.09 10.85 -11.83
CA LYS A 116 8.04 10.16 -10.94
C LYS A 116 7.58 8.72 -10.70
N ASP A 117 8.46 7.77 -11.03
CA ASP A 117 8.27 6.31 -10.95
C ASP A 117 7.14 5.75 -11.85
N VAL A 118 6.63 6.52 -12.80
CA VAL A 118 5.71 6.05 -13.83
C VAL A 118 6.53 5.54 -15.01
N GLN A 119 6.32 4.28 -15.42
CA GLN A 119 7.13 3.60 -16.45
C GLN A 119 6.48 3.61 -17.84
N ILE A 120 5.22 4.05 -17.92
CA ILE A 120 4.43 4.13 -19.15
C ILE A 120 4.25 5.61 -19.55
N PRO A 121 4.34 5.96 -20.84
CA PRO A 121 4.05 7.31 -21.29
C PRO A 121 2.54 7.58 -21.19
N LEU A 122 2.15 8.78 -20.75
CA LEU A 122 0.75 9.13 -20.50
C LEU A 122 0.34 10.43 -21.19
N ASP A 123 -0.94 10.53 -21.55
CA ASP A 123 -1.59 11.81 -21.75
C ASP A 123 -2.25 12.23 -20.42
N ILE A 124 -1.99 13.46 -19.97
CA ILE A 124 -2.54 14.02 -18.72
C ILE A 124 -3.55 15.11 -19.08
N ILE A 125 -4.81 14.88 -18.72
CA ILE A 125 -5.96 15.69 -19.13
C ILE A 125 -6.57 16.36 -17.90
N PHE A 126 -6.45 17.67 -17.82
CA PHE A 126 -6.97 18.46 -16.70
C PHE A 126 -8.40 18.89 -17.00
N LEU A 127 -9.33 18.58 -16.09
CA LEU A 127 -10.78 18.71 -16.28
C LEU A 127 -11.39 19.61 -15.21
N GLN A 128 -12.19 20.59 -15.63
CA GLN A 128 -13.07 21.37 -14.77
C GLN A 128 -14.51 21.03 -15.11
N ASN A 129 -15.24 20.40 -14.18
CA ASN A 129 -16.65 20.02 -14.36
C ASN A 129 -16.91 19.23 -15.65
N GLY A 130 -15.98 18.34 -16.02
CA GLY A 130 -16.06 17.53 -17.23
C GLY A 130 -15.59 18.23 -18.51
N VAL A 131 -15.21 19.51 -18.46
CA VAL A 131 -14.64 20.23 -19.60
C VAL A 131 -13.12 20.23 -19.52
N VAL A 132 -12.45 19.88 -20.61
CA VAL A 132 -10.99 19.86 -20.71
C VAL A 132 -10.44 21.28 -20.72
N LYS A 133 -9.51 21.57 -19.81
CA LYS A 133 -8.80 22.84 -19.71
C LYS A 133 -7.39 22.78 -20.27
N THR A 134 -6.73 21.64 -20.08
CA THR A 134 -5.34 21.45 -20.53
C THR A 134 -5.15 19.98 -20.88
N VAL A 135 -4.39 19.73 -21.95
CA VAL A 135 -3.96 18.39 -22.35
C VAL A 135 -2.45 18.42 -22.46
N VAL A 136 -1.77 17.67 -21.60
CA VAL A 136 -0.35 17.36 -21.78
C VAL A 136 -0.29 16.04 -22.52
N LYS A 137 0.25 16.07 -23.73
CA LYS A 137 0.36 14.89 -24.58
C LYS A 137 1.69 14.20 -24.35
N SER A 138 1.67 12.88 -24.26
CA SER A 138 2.86 12.03 -24.27
C SER A 138 3.92 12.44 -23.24
N ALA A 139 3.49 12.69 -22.00
CA ALA A 139 4.39 12.85 -20.87
C ALA A 139 5.26 11.58 -20.75
N PRO A 140 6.60 11.68 -20.84
CA PRO A 140 7.47 10.52 -20.83
C PRO A 140 7.59 9.90 -19.43
N PRO A 141 7.94 8.60 -19.35
CA PRO A 141 8.35 7.97 -18.09
C PRO A 141 9.46 8.75 -17.39
N CYS A 142 9.45 8.78 -16.06
CA CYS A 142 10.51 9.42 -15.29
C CYS A 142 10.91 8.59 -14.07
N SER A 143 12.11 8.00 -14.11
CA SER A 143 12.69 7.22 -13.00
C SER A 143 13.90 7.89 -12.35
N LYS A 144 14.40 8.98 -12.92
CA LYS A 144 15.59 9.71 -12.45
C LYS A 144 15.20 11.17 -12.21
N GLU A 145 15.59 11.68 -11.06
CA GLU A 145 15.36 13.08 -10.70
C GLU A 145 16.33 14.02 -11.45
N PRO A 146 15.93 15.28 -11.73
CA PRO A 146 14.61 15.85 -11.43
C PRO A 146 13.53 15.45 -12.45
N CYS A 147 12.35 15.07 -11.97
CA CYS A 147 11.17 14.88 -12.84
C CYS A 147 10.43 16.20 -13.09
N PRO A 148 9.96 16.46 -14.33
CA PRO A 148 9.21 17.66 -14.65
C PRO A 148 7.81 17.67 -14.00
N PHE A 149 7.32 18.86 -13.71
CA PHE A 149 5.93 19.10 -13.30
C PHE A 149 5.08 19.55 -14.48
N TYR A 150 3.86 19.03 -14.53
CA TYR A 150 2.85 19.30 -15.54
C TYR A 150 1.68 20.02 -14.90
N HIS A 151 1.43 21.26 -15.31
CA HIS A 151 0.50 22.15 -14.63
C HIS A 151 -0.83 22.25 -15.36
N SER A 152 -1.92 22.38 -14.60
CA SER A 152 -3.19 22.85 -15.14
C SER A 152 -3.09 24.35 -15.46
N ALA A 153 -3.44 24.77 -16.68
CA ALA A 153 -3.46 26.20 -17.03
C ALA A 153 -4.51 26.98 -16.21
N GLU A 154 -5.66 26.34 -15.97
CA GLU A 154 -6.79 26.87 -15.21
C GLU A 154 -7.11 26.00 -13.99
N PRO A 155 -7.89 26.49 -13.02
CA PRO A 155 -8.39 25.68 -11.92
C PRO A 155 -9.24 24.48 -12.39
N VAL A 156 -8.97 23.30 -11.85
CA VAL A 156 -9.62 22.03 -12.19
C VAL A 156 -10.03 21.25 -10.95
N ASN A 157 -11.03 20.38 -11.08
CA ASN A 157 -11.48 19.48 -10.01
C ASN A 157 -11.16 18.01 -10.28
N ARG A 158 -10.76 17.68 -11.51
CA ARG A 158 -10.40 16.31 -11.91
C ARG A 158 -9.20 16.31 -12.84
N VAL A 159 -8.45 15.21 -12.82
CA VAL A 159 -7.40 14.92 -13.80
C VAL A 159 -7.60 13.50 -14.31
N LEU A 160 -7.47 13.30 -15.61
CA LEU A 160 -7.56 12.00 -16.27
C LEU A 160 -6.20 11.64 -16.87
N GLU A 161 -5.63 10.53 -16.44
CA GLU A 161 -4.44 9.93 -17.04
C GLU A 161 -4.84 8.72 -17.89
N ILE A 162 -4.38 8.70 -19.15
CA ILE A 162 -4.62 7.62 -20.12
C ILE A 162 -3.32 7.35 -20.90
N PRO A 163 -3.18 6.19 -21.59
CA PRO A 163 -1.98 5.90 -22.38
C PRO A 163 -1.67 7.00 -23.39
N ALA A 164 -0.38 7.33 -23.56
CA ALA A 164 0.04 8.37 -24.49
C ALA A 164 -0.52 8.19 -25.91
N GLY A 165 -0.91 9.30 -26.53
CA GLY A 165 -1.52 9.33 -27.87
C GLY A 165 -3.02 9.03 -27.88
N SER A 166 -3.60 8.56 -26.77
CA SER A 166 -5.04 8.31 -26.65
C SER A 166 -5.86 9.60 -26.79
N ALA A 167 -5.37 10.74 -26.28
CA ALA A 167 -6.06 12.02 -26.42
C ALA A 167 -6.27 12.38 -27.90
N VAL A 168 -5.27 12.14 -28.75
CA VAL A 168 -5.39 12.35 -30.21
C VAL A 168 -6.38 11.36 -30.82
N LYS A 169 -6.25 10.05 -30.53
CA LYS A 169 -7.17 9.01 -31.03
C LYS A 169 -8.63 9.28 -30.64
N LEU A 170 -8.86 9.88 -29.47
CA LEU A 170 -10.19 10.19 -28.93
C LEU A 170 -10.70 11.58 -29.31
N GLY A 171 -9.89 12.42 -29.97
CA GLY A 171 -10.27 13.81 -30.30
C GLY A 171 -10.36 14.74 -29.08
N ILE A 172 -9.65 14.42 -28.00
CA ILE A 172 -9.61 15.21 -26.77
C ILE A 172 -8.65 16.39 -26.97
N LYS A 173 -9.19 17.60 -26.81
CA LYS A 173 -8.47 18.88 -26.83
C LYS A 173 -9.09 19.83 -25.80
N SER A 174 -8.49 21.00 -25.60
CA SER A 174 -9.09 22.02 -24.75
C SER A 174 -10.49 22.38 -25.24
N GLY A 175 -11.44 22.53 -24.32
CA GLY A 175 -12.86 22.73 -24.59
C GLY A 175 -13.66 21.45 -24.85
N THR A 176 -13.03 20.29 -25.05
CA THR A 176 -13.76 19.01 -25.19
C THR A 176 -14.51 18.66 -23.91
N THR A 177 -15.78 18.25 -24.05
CA THR A 177 -16.55 17.70 -22.93
C THR A 177 -16.29 16.20 -22.79
N VAL A 178 -15.95 15.77 -21.59
CA VAL A 178 -15.78 14.38 -21.18
C VAL A 178 -16.83 14.06 -20.14
N ILE A 179 -17.77 13.17 -20.47
CA ILE A 179 -18.83 12.76 -19.56
C ILE A 179 -18.29 11.64 -18.67
N ILE A 180 -18.26 11.86 -17.37
CA ILE A 180 -17.80 10.86 -16.40
C ILE A 180 -19.00 10.32 -15.64
N THR A 181 -19.29 9.04 -15.82
CA THR A 181 -20.32 8.31 -15.07
C THR A 181 -19.66 7.40 -14.05
N LYS A 182 -20.06 7.52 -12.78
CA LYS A 182 -19.57 6.65 -11.70
C LYS A 182 -20.60 5.60 -11.34
N ASN A 183 -20.14 4.36 -11.20
CA ASN A 183 -20.96 3.28 -10.65
C ASN A 183 -20.78 3.27 -9.14
N HIS A 184 -21.71 3.93 -8.44
CA HIS A 184 -21.74 3.94 -6.97
C HIS A 184 -21.95 2.56 -6.32
N LYS A 185 -22.30 1.52 -7.10
CA LYS A 185 -22.41 0.14 -6.62
C LYS A 185 -21.07 -0.58 -6.41
N VAL A 186 -19.95 0.10 -6.69
CA VAL A 186 -18.60 -0.43 -6.46
C VAL A 186 -17.87 0.44 -5.42
N TYR A 187 -18.26 0.32 -4.15
CA TYR A 187 -17.59 0.85 -2.95
C TYR A 187 -18.06 0.00 -1.75
N ASN A 188 -17.30 -0.53 -0.79
CA ASN A 188 -15.86 -0.70 -0.49
C ASN A 188 -15.78 -1.86 0.54
N PRO A 189 -14.86 -2.84 0.47
CA PRO A 189 -14.75 -3.90 1.49
C PRO A 189 -14.22 -3.42 2.88
N MET A 190 -13.93 -2.13 3.06
CA MET A 190 -13.48 -1.59 4.35
C MET A 190 -14.60 -1.11 5.29
N GLU A 191 -15.89 -1.31 4.95
CA GLU A 191 -17.02 -1.06 5.88
C GLU A 191 -17.37 -2.30 6.74
N LYS A 192 -16.45 -3.26 6.87
CA LYS A 192 -16.60 -4.41 7.77
C LYS A 192 -15.36 -4.68 8.62
N GLN A 193 -14.71 -3.62 9.11
CA GLN A 193 -13.59 -3.74 10.05
C GLN A 193 -13.69 -2.79 11.24
N GLU A 194 -14.90 -2.43 11.65
CA GLU A 194 -15.21 -1.80 12.94
C GLU A 194 -15.90 -2.83 13.87
N HIS A 195 -15.39 -4.07 13.93
CA HIS A 195 -15.81 -5.03 14.96
C HIS A 195 -14.72 -6.00 15.41
N LEU A 196 -13.45 -5.65 15.22
CA LEU A 196 -12.37 -6.23 16.03
C LEU A 196 -11.87 -5.15 17.00
N ARG A 197 -12.67 -4.90 18.05
CA ARG A 197 -12.12 -4.36 19.29
C ARG A 197 -11.08 -5.39 19.75
N LEU A 198 -9.81 -5.01 19.65
CA LEU A 198 -8.73 -5.60 20.42
C LEU A 198 -9.03 -5.30 21.89
N VAL A 199 -9.86 -6.16 22.48
CA VAL A 199 -10.00 -6.25 23.93
C VAL A 199 -8.74 -6.95 24.40
N LEU A 200 -7.71 -6.16 24.73
CA LEU A 200 -6.64 -6.59 25.61
C LEU A 200 -7.30 -6.95 26.94
N TYR A 201 -7.52 -8.24 27.20
CA TYR A 201 -7.71 -8.74 28.55
C TYR A 201 -6.48 -9.54 28.96
N CYS A 202 -5.81 -8.95 29.95
CA CYS A 202 -4.93 -9.60 30.89
C CYS A 202 -5.67 -10.77 31.57
N GLY A 203 -5.04 -11.94 31.65
CA GLY A 203 -5.59 -13.09 32.35
C GLY A 203 -4.60 -14.24 32.37
N THR A 204 -3.91 -14.38 33.49
CA THR A 204 -2.97 -15.45 33.78
C THR A 204 -3.69 -16.79 34.00
N HIS A 205 -2.97 -17.87 33.71
CA HIS A 205 -3.14 -19.25 34.17
C HIS A 205 -4.10 -20.23 33.46
N THR A 206 -3.42 -21.23 32.88
CA THR A 206 -3.73 -22.68 32.80
C THR A 206 -4.74 -23.18 31.77
N ALA A 207 -4.16 -23.81 30.74
CA ALA A 207 -4.83 -24.68 29.79
C ALA A 207 -5.45 -25.91 30.48
N ARG A 208 -6.70 -26.21 30.15
CA ARG A 208 -7.28 -27.54 30.27
C ARG A 208 -8.07 -27.84 29.01
N PHE A 209 -7.61 -28.84 28.27
CA PHE A 209 -8.34 -29.50 27.20
C PHE A 209 -9.62 -30.12 27.79
N VAL A 210 -10.78 -29.74 27.28
CA VAL A 210 -12.02 -30.50 27.44
C VAL A 210 -12.58 -30.77 26.05
N VAL A 211 -12.71 -32.06 25.76
CA VAL A 211 -13.27 -32.66 24.55
C VAL A 211 -14.70 -32.17 24.33
N ALA A 212 -14.98 -31.62 23.15
CA ALA A 212 -16.32 -31.27 22.72
C ALA A 212 -17.15 -32.54 22.50
N ARG A 213 -18.17 -32.75 23.34
CA ARG A 213 -19.34 -33.56 23.00
C ARG A 213 -20.60 -32.82 23.42
N ASN A 214 -21.60 -32.98 22.54
CA ASN A 214 -23.02 -32.70 22.70
C ASN A 214 -23.54 -31.36 22.18
N CYS A 215 -24.21 -31.50 21.02
CA CYS A 215 -25.43 -30.81 20.65
C CYS A 215 -26.30 -30.45 21.85
N LEU A 216 -26.71 -29.18 21.93
CA LEU A 216 -27.98 -28.82 22.57
C LEU A 216 -28.71 -27.80 21.70
N LYS A 217 -29.85 -28.23 21.18
CA LYS A 217 -30.86 -27.42 20.49
C LYS A 217 -31.44 -26.39 21.45
N ILE A 218 -31.44 -25.12 21.06
CA ILE A 218 -32.40 -24.08 21.49
C ILE A 218 -32.45 -23.12 20.28
N GLY A 219 -33.51 -23.05 19.46
CA GLY A 219 -34.89 -22.76 19.82
C GLY A 219 -35.12 -21.25 19.76
N PHE A 220 -35.12 -20.64 18.56
CA PHE A 220 -35.52 -19.24 18.38
C PHE A 220 -36.72 -19.14 17.43
N THR A 221 -37.85 -18.74 18.01
CA THR A 221 -39.10 -18.38 17.36
C THR A 221 -38.92 -17.13 16.51
N HIS A 222 -39.31 -17.23 15.22
CA HIS A 222 -39.45 -16.08 14.33
C HIS A 222 -40.77 -15.34 14.61
N THR A 223 -40.70 -14.07 14.99
CA THR A 223 -41.85 -13.16 14.91
C THR A 223 -41.88 -12.56 13.51
N LEU A 224 -42.84 -13.01 12.70
CA LEU A 224 -43.21 -12.39 11.43
C LEU A 224 -44.06 -11.15 11.73
N VAL A 225 -43.58 -9.96 11.36
CA VAL A 225 -44.42 -8.77 11.24
C VAL A 225 -45.00 -8.77 9.83
N GLN A 226 -46.28 -9.08 9.73
CA GLN A 226 -47.08 -8.82 8.54
C GLN A 226 -47.63 -7.40 8.60
N HIS A 227 -47.44 -6.62 7.54
CA HIS A 227 -48.28 -5.46 7.25
C HIS A 227 -49.09 -5.76 5.98
N GLY A 228 -50.32 -6.22 6.19
CA GLY A 228 -51.36 -6.30 5.18
C GLY A 228 -51.95 -4.91 4.92
N GLY A 229 -52.22 -4.63 3.65
CA GLY A 229 -53.00 -3.48 3.23
C GLY A 229 -54.47 -3.60 3.62
N ASN A 230 -55.16 -2.47 3.68
CA ASN A 230 -56.61 -2.43 3.63
C ASN A 230 -57.10 -1.40 2.62
N LYS A 231 -58.19 -1.77 1.96
CA LYS A 231 -58.86 -1.13 0.83
C LYS A 231 -60.18 -0.51 1.34
N GLN A 232 -60.69 0.48 0.56
CA GLN A 232 -62.07 1.03 0.55
C GLN A 232 -62.40 2.06 1.66
N THR A 233 -63.25 3.10 1.47
CA THR A 233 -64.40 3.28 0.57
C THR A 233 -64.82 4.76 0.46
N ILE A 234 -65.19 5.20 -0.76
CA ILE A 234 -66.30 6.08 -1.20
C ILE A 234 -66.80 7.23 -0.29
N LYS A 235 -66.68 8.48 -0.79
CA LYS A 235 -67.81 9.33 -1.22
C LYS A 235 -67.35 10.37 -2.22
#